data_AF-A0A0F2S510-F1
#
_entry.id   AF-A0A0F2S510-F1
#
_cell.length_a   1.000
_cell.length_b   1.000
_cell.length_c   1.000
_cell.angle_alpha   90.00
_cell.angle_beta   90.00
_cell.angle_gamma   90.00
#
_symmetry.space_group_name_H-M   'P 1'
#
loop_
_entity.id
_entity.type
_entity.pdbx_description
1 polymer ?
#
loop_
_entity_poly.entity_id
_entity_poly.type
_entity_poly.pdbx_seq_one_letter_code
_entity_poly.pdbx_strand_id
1 'polypeptide(L)' 'MTISADNTRTNITIPKALKKKLEELAKEQNRSLNNLIVTILENSTKK' A
#
# COMPACT_ATOMS: atom_id res chain seq x y z
N MET A 1 6.48 -20.10 -0.75
CA MET A 1 5.09 -19.86 -1.15
C MET A 1 5.12 -18.83 -2.25
N THR A 2 4.81 -19.30 -3.45
CA THR A 2 4.78 -18.60 -4.73
C THR A 2 4.03 -17.29 -4.56
N ILE A 3 4.63 -16.17 -4.99
CA ILE A 3 3.88 -14.93 -5.22
C ILE A 3 2.72 -15.36 -6.11
N SER A 4 1.49 -15.28 -5.59
CA SER A 4 0.29 -15.76 -6.25
C SER A 4 0.31 -15.30 -7.70
N ALA A 5 -0.04 -16.17 -8.66
CA ALA A 5 -0.05 -15.82 -10.08
C ALA A 5 -0.86 -14.54 -10.39
N ASP A 6 -1.75 -14.16 -9.46
CA ASP A 6 -2.62 -12.99 -9.51
C ASP A 6 -1.95 -11.67 -9.07
N ASN A 7 -0.80 -11.69 -8.40
CA ASN A 7 -0.18 -10.50 -7.81
C ASN A 7 1.08 -10.09 -8.58
N THR A 8 1.09 -8.85 -9.09
CA THR A 8 2.28 -8.24 -9.72
C THR A 8 3.03 -7.36 -8.73
N ARG A 9 4.38 -7.38 -8.78
CA ARG A 9 5.22 -6.54 -7.92
C ARG A 9 5.50 -5.21 -8.62
N THR A 10 5.01 -4.13 -8.04
CA THR A 10 5.22 -2.77 -8.54
C THR A 10 6.17 -2.01 -7.63
N ASN A 11 7.18 -1.36 -8.19
CA ASN A 11 8.00 -0.39 -7.46
C ASN A 11 7.43 1.01 -7.67
N ILE A 12 7.14 1.73 -6.58
CA ILE A 12 6.46 3.02 -6.62
C ILE A 12 7.38 4.08 -6.00
N THR A 13 7.62 5.16 -6.74
CA THR A 13 8.34 6.34 -6.23
C THR A 13 7.35 7.36 -5.70
N ILE A 14 7.43 7.65 -4.40
CA ILE A 14 6.61 8.68 -3.74
C ILE A 14 7.49 9.67 -2.97
N PRO A 15 7.01 10.90 -2.73
CA PRO A 15 7.69 11.87 -1.87
C PRO A 15 7.94 11.30 -0.47
N LYS A 16 9.10 11.60 0.12
CA LYS A 16 9.48 11.14 1.47
C LYS A 16 8.44 11.55 2.53
N ALA A 17 7.89 12.75 2.41
CA ALA A 17 6.85 13.24 3.31
C ALA A 17 5.56 12.40 3.24
N LEU A 18 5.17 11.97 2.03
CA LEU A 18 3.99 11.12 1.84
C LEU A 18 4.20 9.73 2.44
N LYS A 19 5.39 9.15 2.22
CA LYS A 19 5.76 7.86 2.81
C LYS A 19 5.63 7.89 4.33
N LYS A 20 6.16 8.93 5.00
CA LYS A 20 6.10 9.05 6.45
C LYS A 20 4.66 9.09 6.97
N LYS A 21 3.79 9.88 6.34
CA LYS A 21 2.36 9.93 6.68
C LYS A 21 1.66 8.58 6.50
N LEU A 22 1.97 7.86 5.42
CA LEU A 22 1.42 6.52 5.18
C LEU A 22 1.93 5.50 6.22
N GLU A 23 3.18 5.61 6.67
CA GLU A 23 3.71 4.74 7.73
C GLU A 23 3.01 5.01 9.07
N GLU A 24 2.76 6.27 9.40
CA GLU A 24 2.01 6.66 10.60
C GLU A 24 0.57 6.13 10.54
N LEU A 25 -0.14 6.36 9.44
CA LEU A 25 -1.49 5.83 9.23
C LEU A 25 -1.55 4.29 9.27
N ALA A 26 -0.52 3.62 8.74
CA ALA A 26 -0.44 2.17 8.75
C ALA A 26 -0.24 1.64 10.18
N LYS A 27 0.59 2.31 10.99
CA LYS A 27 0.81 1.99 12.41
C LYS A 27 -0.47 2.17 13.23
N GLU A 28 -1.18 3.29 13.04
CA GLU A 28 -2.45 3.54 13.72
C GLU A 28 -3.48 2.43 13.44
N GLN A 29 -3.47 1.91 12.21
CA GLN A 29 -4.37 0.85 11.77
C GLN A 29 -3.83 -0.56 11.99
N ASN A 30 -2.72 -0.73 12.73
CA ASN A 30 -2.06 -2.01 13.00
C ASN A 30 -1.83 -2.87 11.73
N ARG A 31 -1.48 -2.24 10.60
CA ARG A 31 -1.28 -2.92 9.32
C ARG A 31 0.03 -2.52 8.64
N SER A 32 0.45 -3.31 7.67
CA SER A 32 1.62 -2.97 6.85
C SER A 32 1.29 -1.81 5.90
N LEU A 33 2.27 -0.96 5.64
CA LEU A 33 2.16 0.12 4.66
C LEU A 33 1.75 -0.41 3.29
N ASN A 34 2.24 -1.59 2.90
CA ASN A 34 1.90 -2.20 1.62
C ASN A 34 0.40 -2.53 1.55
N ASN A 35 -0.18 -3.11 2.60
CA ASN A 35 -1.62 -3.42 2.64
C ASN A 35 -2.48 -2.15 2.67
N LEU A 36 -2.04 -1.11 3.39
CA LEU A 36 -2.68 0.21 3.37
C LEU A 36 -2.75 0.77 1.95
N ILE A 37 -1.62 0.77 1.24
CA ILE A 37 -1.54 1.27 -0.14
C ILE A 37 -2.45 0.47 -1.07
N VAL A 38 -2.42 -0.86 -1.00
CA VAL A 38 -3.30 -1.71 -1.80
C VAL A 38 -4.77 -1.39 -1.53
N THR A 39 -5.17 -1.26 -0.26
CA THR A 39 -6.57 -0.91 0.09
C THR A 39 -6.97 0.46 -0.46
N ILE A 40 -6.10 1.46 -0.39
CA ILE A 40 -6.39 2.80 -0.93
C ILE A 40 -6.55 2.74 -2.45
N LEU A 41 -5.66 2.00 -3.13
CA LEU A 41 -5.73 1.81 -4.58
C LEU A 41 -7.00 1.06 -4.99
N GLU A 42 -7.35 -0.03 -4.31
CA GLU A 42 -8.58 -0.79 -4.55
C GLU A 42 -9.85 0.06 -4.34
N ASN A 43 -9.87 0.92 -3.31
CA ASN A 43 -10.98 1.84 -3.12
C ASN A 43 -11.04 2.93 -4.20
N SER A 44 -9.89 3.34 -4.74
CA SER A 44 -9.84 4.36 -5.80
C SER A 44 -10.24 3.83 -7.17
N THR A 45 -10.05 2.52 -7.44
CA THR A 45 -10.39 1.89 -8.72
C THR A 45 -11.82 1.35 -8.78
N LYS A 46 -12.53 1.21 -7.64
CA LYS A 46 -13.94 0.77 -7.56
C LYS A 46 -14.96 1.84 -7.97
N LYS A 47 -14.65 2.66 -8.98
CA LYS A 47 -15.55 3.71 -9.47
C LYS A 47 -16.55 3.20 -10.50
#